data_AF-V5IAM6-F1
#
_entry.id   AF-V5IAM6-F1
#
_cell.length_a   1.000
_cell.length_b   1.000
_cell.length_c   1.000
_cell.angle_alpha   90.00
_cell.angle_beta   90.00
_cell.angle_gamma   90.00
#
_symmetry.space_group_name_H-M   'P 1'
#
loop_
_entity.id
_entity.type
_entity.pdbx_description
1 polymer ?
#
loop_
_entity_poly.entity_id
_entity_poly.type
_entity_poly.pdbx_seq_one_letter_code
_entity_poly.pdbx_strand_id
1 'polypeptide(L)'
;GTDDYLALLLLLYAERNGKVKIEAICCSMGNTSLENVVKNVVRLLETVGRTDIPVYKGANKQLILPKHPVDQFHGKDGFGDLHHDKDPDLSLVEQIPVSIALHHIISSNPNEIYLIC
;
A
#
# COMPACT_ATOMS: atom_id res chain seq x y z
N GLY A 1 -3.49 -2.52 7.38
CA GLY A 1 -4.54 -3.07 8.25
C GLY A 1 -5.09 -4.32 7.60
N THR A 2 -5.85 -5.09 8.37
CA THR A 2 -6.44 -6.36 7.91
C THR A 2 -7.53 -6.12 6.86
N ASP A 3 -8.27 -5.03 7.02
CA ASP A 3 -9.27 -4.50 6.08
C ASP A 3 -8.62 -3.97 4.79
N ASP A 4 -7.50 -3.24 4.88
CA ASP A 4 -6.74 -2.80 3.70
C ASP A 4 -6.32 -4.00 2.83
N TYR A 5 -5.90 -5.10 3.46
CA TYR A 5 -5.50 -6.33 2.75
C TYR A 5 -6.68 -6.96 2.01
N LEU A 6 -7.85 -7.03 2.65
CA LEU A 6 -9.07 -7.52 2.01
C LEU A 6 -9.48 -6.60 0.85
N ALA A 7 -9.40 -5.29 1.02
CA ALA A 7 -9.70 -4.32 -0.04
C ALA A 7 -8.76 -4.49 -1.24
N LEU A 8 -7.46 -4.66 -1.02
CA LEU A 8 -6.49 -4.93 -2.07
C LEU A 8 -6.77 -6.25 -2.80
N LEU A 9 -7.11 -7.33 -2.07
CA LEU A 9 -7.51 -8.59 -2.70
C LEU A 9 -8.76 -8.43 -3.58
N LEU A 10 -9.75 -7.66 -3.15
CA LEU A 10 -10.95 -7.37 -3.93
C LEU A 10 -10.62 -6.55 -5.19
N LEU A 11 -9.75 -5.55 -5.08
CA LEU A 11 -9.31 -4.74 -6.23
C LEU A 11 -8.51 -5.58 -7.23
N LEU A 12 -7.59 -6.42 -6.77
CA LEU A 12 -6.81 -7.34 -7.61
C LEU A 12 -7.73 -8.33 -8.35
N TYR A 13 -8.77 -8.84 -7.66
CA TYR A 13 -9.78 -9.66 -8.30
C TYR A 13 -10.57 -8.89 -9.36
N ALA A 14 -10.99 -7.66 -9.06
CA ALA A 14 -11.72 -6.81 -10.01
C ALA A 14 -10.87 -6.48 -11.25
N GLU A 15 -9.58 -6.19 -11.06
CA GLU A 15 -8.64 -5.94 -12.14
C GLU A 15 -8.45 -7.17 -13.04
N ARG A 16 -8.27 -8.35 -12.44
CA ARG A 16 -8.19 -9.62 -13.19
C ARG A 16 -9.44 -9.86 -14.06
N ASN A 17 -10.59 -9.34 -13.65
CA ASN A 17 -11.86 -9.42 -14.38
C ASN A 17 -12.11 -8.20 -15.30
N GLY A 18 -11.10 -7.35 -15.53
CA GLY A 18 -11.18 -6.21 -16.44
C GLY A 18 -12.14 -5.11 -15.99
N LYS A 19 -12.44 -5.01 -14.68
CA LYS A 19 -13.38 -4.01 -14.13
C LYS A 19 -12.70 -2.70 -13.75
N VAL A 20 -11.44 -2.79 -13.32
CA VAL A 20 -10.58 -1.68 -12.95
C VAL A 20 -9.16 -1.98 -13.43
N LYS A 21 -8.28 -0.99 -13.42
CA LYS A 21 -6.84 -1.16 -13.58
C LYS A 21 -6.15 -0.54 -12.38
N ILE A 22 -5.25 -1.27 -11.74
CA ILE A 22 -4.49 -0.76 -10.60
C ILE A 22 -3.22 -0.12 -11.15
N GLU A 23 -3.21 1.21 -11.24
CA GLU A 23 -2.04 1.94 -11.76
C GLU A 23 -0.86 1.95 -10.77
N ALA A 24 -1.15 1.98 -9.46
CA ALA A 24 -0.14 2.03 -8.40
C ALA A 24 -0.75 1.71 -7.03
N ILE A 25 0.09 1.25 -6.10
CA ILE A 25 -0.24 1.17 -4.67
C ILE A 25 0.62 2.16 -3.90
N CYS A 26 -0.02 3.07 -3.17
CA CYS A 26 0.61 4.14 -2.43
C CYS A 26 0.57 3.82 -0.93
N CYS A 27 1.70 3.48 -0.32
CA CYS A 27 1.75 3.14 1.10
C CYS A 27 1.76 4.41 1.98
N SER A 28 0.86 4.48 2.94
CA SER A 28 0.81 5.53 3.97
C SER A 28 0.96 4.91 5.36
N MET A 29 1.46 5.70 6.32
CA MET A 29 1.41 5.30 7.72
C MET A 29 -0.03 5.41 8.25
N GLY A 30 -0.38 4.58 9.22
CA GLY A 30 -1.71 4.60 9.85
C GLY A 30 -1.83 3.50 10.89
N ASN A 31 -2.49 2.41 10.50
CA ASN A 31 -2.68 1.19 11.30
C ASN A 31 -1.38 0.60 11.88
N THR A 32 -0.23 0.87 11.24
CA THR A 32 1.10 0.50 11.70
C THR A 32 2.14 1.46 11.11
N SER A 33 3.43 1.22 11.39
CA SER A 33 4.53 1.97 10.79
C SER A 33 4.52 1.85 9.27
N LEU A 34 5.03 2.87 8.57
CA LEU A 34 5.10 2.85 7.12
C LEU A 34 5.95 1.68 6.61
N GLU A 35 7.01 1.33 7.32
CA GLU A 35 7.87 0.17 7.04
C GLU A 35 7.08 -1.14 7.07
N ASN A 36 6.19 -1.31 8.05
CA ASN A 36 5.32 -2.48 8.12
C ASN A 36 4.28 -2.47 7.00
N VAL A 37 3.67 -1.32 6.70
CA VAL A 37 2.71 -1.22 5.59
C VAL A 37 3.36 -1.64 4.27
N VAL A 38 4.56 -1.12 3.97
CA VAL A 38 5.30 -1.47 2.76
C VAL A 38 5.60 -2.97 2.72
N LYS A 39 6.11 -3.56 3.82
CA LYS A 39 6.34 -5.00 3.90
C LYS A 39 5.07 -5.81 3.64
N ASN A 40 3.96 -5.43 4.25
CA ASN A 40 2.69 -6.15 4.13
C ASN A 40 2.14 -6.07 2.70
N VAL A 41 2.22 -4.91 2.04
CA VAL A 41 1.81 -4.74 0.64
C VAL A 41 2.70 -5.56 -0.30
N VAL A 42 4.02 -5.48 -0.19
CA VAL A 42 4.93 -6.25 -1.05
C VAL A 42 4.71 -7.76 -0.85
N ARG A 43 4.60 -8.20 0.41
CA ARG A 43 4.32 -9.61 0.74
C ARG A 43 3.02 -10.09 0.12
N LEU A 44 1.96 -9.27 0.14
CA LEU A 44 0.70 -9.59 -0.51
C LEU A 44 0.91 -9.79 -2.02
N LEU A 45 1.56 -8.83 -2.68
CA LEU A 45 1.78 -8.87 -4.13
C LEU A 45 2.65 -10.06 -4.56
N GLU A 46 3.69 -10.40 -3.79
CA GLU A 46 4.48 -11.62 -4.00
C GLU A 46 3.60 -12.87 -3.88
N THR A 47 2.77 -12.93 -2.83
CA THR A 47 1.89 -14.09 -2.56
C THR A 47 0.88 -14.31 -3.69
N VAL A 48 0.34 -13.24 -4.28
CA VAL A 48 -0.63 -13.32 -5.38
C VAL A 48 0.01 -13.27 -6.77
N GLY A 49 1.33 -13.16 -6.87
CA GLY A 49 2.06 -13.09 -8.14
C GLY A 49 1.78 -11.82 -8.95
N ARG A 50 1.56 -10.67 -8.28
CA ARG A 50 1.27 -9.36 -8.89
C ARG A 50 2.31 -8.30 -8.56
N THR A 51 3.58 -8.70 -8.54
CA THR A 51 4.72 -7.79 -8.33
C THR A 51 4.97 -6.84 -9.52
N ASP A 52 4.16 -6.91 -10.57
CA ASP A 52 4.11 -5.95 -11.67
C ASP A 52 3.49 -4.61 -11.28
N ILE A 53 2.69 -4.57 -10.22
CA ILE A 53 2.04 -3.34 -9.75
C ILE A 53 3.06 -2.49 -9.00
N PRO A 54 3.29 -1.22 -9.40
CA PRO A 54 4.28 -0.38 -8.75
C PRO A 54 3.81 0.03 -7.36
N VAL A 55 4.70 -0.13 -6.37
CA VAL A 55 4.46 0.21 -4.97
C VAL A 55 5.33 1.40 -4.58
N TYR A 56 4.71 2.45 -4.05
CA TYR A 56 5.41 3.67 -3.66
C TYR A 56 5.35 3.89 -2.15
N LYS A 57 6.47 4.33 -1.57
CA LYS A 57 6.54 4.73 -0.17
C LYS A 57 6.06 6.18 0.00
N GLY A 58 5.05 6.37 0.85
CA GLY A 58 4.50 7.69 1.18
C GLY A 58 5.10 8.34 2.41
N ALA A 59 4.29 9.18 3.06
CA ALA A 59 4.73 9.92 4.24
C ALA A 59 4.87 9.00 5.47
N ASN A 60 6.00 9.11 6.16
CA ASN A 60 6.30 8.35 7.38
C ASN A 60 5.90 9.06 8.69
N LYS A 61 5.34 10.28 8.57
CA LYS A 61 4.81 11.07 9.68
C LYS A 61 3.54 11.80 9.25
N GLN A 62 2.61 12.02 10.17
CA GLN A 62 1.44 12.85 9.92
C GLN A 62 1.87 14.31 9.69
N LEU A 63 1.11 15.04 8.87
CA LEU A 63 1.36 16.48 8.67
C LEU A 63 1.16 17.28 9.97
N ILE A 64 0.19 16.87 10.77
CA ILE A 64 -0.10 17.40 12.10
C ILE A 64 -0.04 16.24 13.09
N LEU A 65 0.80 16.35 14.11
CA LEU A 65 0.96 15.31 15.11
C LEU A 65 -0.27 15.21 16.02
N PRO A 66 -0.72 14.00 16.36
CA PRO A 66 -1.87 13.83 17.25
C PRO A 66 -1.52 14.28 18.67
N LYS A 67 -2.51 14.83 19.37
CA LYS A 67 -2.38 15.24 20.79
C LYS A 67 -2.32 14.05 21.75
N HIS A 68 -2.80 12.89 21.31
CA HIS A 68 -2.87 11.66 22.09
C HIS A 68 -2.23 10.51 21.30
N PRO A 69 -1.73 9.47 21.98
CA PRO A 69 -1.29 8.24 21.33
C PRO A 69 -2.42 7.64 20.49
N VAL A 70 -2.08 7.04 19.36
CA VAL A 70 -3.03 6.29 18.52
C VAL A 70 -3.01 4.85 18.98
N ASP A 71 -4.18 4.30 19.28
CA ASP A 71 -4.33 2.91 19.68
C ASP A 71 -3.97 1.95 18.53
N GLN A 72 -3.39 0.80 18.88
CA GLN A 72 -3.04 -0.25 17.92
C GLN A 72 -4.13 -1.34 17.92
N PHE A 73 -4.86 -1.46 16.80
CA PHE A 73 -5.97 -2.41 16.68
C PHE A 73 -5.64 -3.66 15.85
N HIS A 74 -4.53 -3.66 15.09
CA HIS A 74 -4.21 -4.71 14.11
C HIS A 74 -2.94 -5.52 14.45
N GLY A 75 -2.54 -5.56 15.73
CA GLY A 75 -1.25 -6.11 16.14
C GLY A 75 -0.10 -5.12 15.94
N LYS A 76 1.12 -5.54 16.29
CA LYS A 76 2.33 -4.70 16.18
C LYS A 76 2.73 -4.47 14.73
N ASP A 77 2.58 -5.49 13.89
CA ASP A 77 2.87 -5.43 12.46
C ASP A 77 1.73 -4.86 11.61
N GLY A 78 0.56 -4.57 12.22
CA GLY A 78 -0.63 -4.11 11.53
C GLY A 78 -1.30 -5.16 10.63
N PHE A 79 -0.93 -6.44 10.82
CA PHE A 79 -1.30 -7.59 10.02
C PHE A 79 -1.57 -8.86 10.87
N GLY A 80 -2.00 -8.66 12.12
CA GLY A 80 -2.37 -9.76 13.01
C GLY A 80 -1.19 -10.52 13.62
N ASP A 81 0.02 -9.96 13.56
CA ASP A 81 1.25 -10.51 14.13
C ASP A 81 1.52 -11.95 13.68
N LEU A 82 1.28 -12.22 12.39
CA LEU A 82 1.45 -13.54 11.80
C LEU A 82 2.94 -13.89 11.67
N HIS A 83 3.28 -15.16 11.88
CA HIS A 83 4.61 -15.65 11.56
C HIS A 83 4.79 -15.73 10.03
N HIS A 84 5.90 -15.20 9.55
CA HIS A 84 6.27 -15.22 8.15
C HIS A 84 7.62 -15.92 7.98
N ASP A 85 7.67 -16.92 7.10
CA ASP A 85 8.90 -17.70 6.87
C ASP A 85 9.97 -16.91 6.11
N LYS A 86 9.55 -15.87 5.37
CA LYS A 86 10.42 -15.01 4.56
C LYS A 86 10.00 -13.54 4.66
N ASP A 87 11.00 -12.67 4.63
CA ASP A 87 10.79 -11.24 4.41
C ASP A 87 10.52 -10.97 2.92
N PRO A 88 9.66 -10.00 2.60
CA PRO A 88 9.37 -9.61 1.23
C PRO A 88 10.56 -8.89 0.59
N ASP A 89 10.69 -9.00 -0.73
CA ASP A 89 11.72 -8.31 -1.48
C ASP A 89 11.41 -6.82 -1.61
N LEU A 90 11.94 -6.02 -0.69
CA LEU A 90 11.75 -4.57 -0.68
C LEU A 90 12.45 -3.85 -1.84
N SER A 91 13.26 -4.54 -2.67
CA SER A 91 13.79 -3.95 -3.90
C SER A 91 12.70 -3.69 -4.95
N LEU A 92 11.53 -4.31 -4.79
CA LEU A 92 10.34 -4.10 -5.62
C LEU A 92 9.64 -2.75 -5.36
N VAL A 93 10.07 -2.01 -4.33
CA VAL A 93 9.48 -0.71 -3.98
C VAL A 93 10.14 0.39 -4.80
N GLU A 94 9.33 1.22 -5.43
CA GLU A 94 9.78 2.36 -6.20
C GLU A 94 10.46 3.41 -5.30
N GLN A 95 11.58 3.95 -5.78
CA GLN A 95 12.42 4.87 -5.01
C GLN A 95 12.01 6.34 -5.15
N ILE A 96 11.09 6.64 -6.05
CA ILE A 96 10.56 7.99 -6.20
C ILE A 96 9.50 8.30 -5.12
N PRO A 97 9.45 9.54 -4.59
CA PRO A 97 8.42 9.93 -3.65
C PRO A 97 7.01 9.75 -4.22
N VAL A 98 6.08 9.21 -3.42
CA VAL A 98 4.70 8.98 -3.88
C VAL A 98 4.01 10.22 -4.42
N SER A 99 4.32 11.40 -3.89
CA SER A 99 3.74 12.67 -4.35
C SER A 99 4.16 13.01 -5.78
N ILE A 100 5.40 12.69 -6.16
CA ILE A 100 5.91 12.87 -7.52
C ILE A 100 5.31 11.81 -8.44
N ALA A 101 5.24 10.54 -7.99
CA ALA A 101 4.61 9.46 -8.74
C ALA A 101 3.13 9.77 -9.06
N LEU A 102 2.36 10.18 -8.06
CA LEU A 102 0.96 10.58 -8.24
C LEU A 102 0.82 11.76 -9.21
N HIS A 103 1.69 12.77 -9.12
CA HIS A 103 1.70 13.87 -10.07
C HIS A 103 1.86 13.37 -11.50
N HIS A 104 2.86 12.51 -11.77
CA HIS A 104 3.08 11.95 -13.10
C HIS A 104 1.90 11.10 -13.58
N ILE A 105 1.42 10.17 -12.75
CA ILE A 105 0.31 9.26 -13.10
C ILE A 105 -0.95 10.06 -13.46
N ILE A 106 -1.31 11.06 -12.64
CA ILE A 106 -2.52 11.87 -12.85
C ILE A 106 -2.34 12.80 -14.05
N SER A 107 -1.18 13.45 -14.20
CA SER A 107 -0.93 14.36 -15.33
C SER A 107 -0.85 13.65 -16.67
N SER A 108 -0.40 12.39 -16.71
CA SER A 108 -0.39 11.57 -17.93
C SER A 108 -1.75 10.97 -18.28
N ASN A 109 -2.70 10.88 -17.32
CA ASN A 109 -4.01 10.25 -17.50
C ASN A 109 -5.13 11.17 -16.97
N PRO A 110 -5.35 12.35 -17.60
CA PRO A 110 -6.28 13.35 -17.09
C PRO A 110 -7.72 12.84 -17.07
N ASN A 111 -8.39 12.96 -15.92
CA ASN A 111 -9.78 12.51 -15.67
C ASN A 111 -10.01 10.99 -15.72
N GLU A 112 -8.96 10.18 -15.77
CA GLU A 112 -9.08 8.70 -15.81
C GLU A 112 -8.71 8.04 -14.48
N ILE A 113 -7.96 8.74 -13.63
CA ILE A 113 -7.47 8.22 -12.35
C ILE A 113 -8.46 8.48 -11.23
N TYR A 114 -8.82 7.41 -10.52
CA TYR A 114 -9.58 7.46 -9.29
C TYR A 114 -8.65 7.11 -8.12
N LEU A 115 -8.59 8.00 -7.12
CA LEU A 115 -7.82 7.75 -5.90
C LEU A 115 -8.75 7.13 -4.84
N ILE A 116 -8.37 5.95 -4.34
CA ILE A 116 -9.05 5.26 -3.25
C ILE A 116 -8.15 5.37 -2.01
N CYS A 117 -8.69 5.93 -0.91
CA CYS A 117 -8.00 6.16 0.35
C CYS A 117 -8.83 5.65 1.53
#